data_AF-A0A3N5LD80-F1
#
_entry.id   AF-A0A3N5LD80-F1
#
_cell.length_a   1.000
_cell.length_b   1.000
_cell.length_c   1.000
_cell.angle_alpha   90.00
_cell.angle_beta   90.00
_cell.angle_gamma   90.00
#
_symmetry.space_group_name_H-M   'P 1'
#
loop_
_entity.id
_entity.type
_entity.pdbx_description
1 polymer ?
#
loop_
_entity_poly.entity_id
_entity_poly.type
_entity_poly.pdbx_seq_one_letter_code
_entity_poly.pdbx_strand_id
1 'polypeptide(L)'
;MSQVRPPGASFAPLPPGVSHALKPANLERTYRDFLARVYTVQLWRSQIFKVVSQPGESDRDFRIRLAQMSRERRDFELDKLRQRYASKFDTLNRQEASARMEVDRQQQQLGEQKMHTAISVGAGLLGALLGGSRIGTIGRATTVARGATRVSREKQDIDRANVKLQEVQQRKALLEEQVRQEADRLVAGLDPQLEMLQEIQIRPKKTDILIRGAGLLWVAE
;
A
#
# COMPACT_ATOMS: atom_id res chain seq x y z
N MET A 1 -39.98 32.92 -34.47
CA MET A 1 -39.05 33.79 -35.22
C MET A 1 -39.63 35.19 -35.18
N SER A 2 -38.92 36.17 -34.63
CA SER A 2 -39.39 37.55 -34.69
C SER A 2 -39.48 37.94 -36.16
N GLN A 3 -40.69 38.19 -36.65
CA GLN A 3 -40.93 38.74 -37.98
C GLN A 3 -40.65 40.27 -38.00
N VAL A 4 -40.13 40.82 -36.89
CA VAL A 4 -39.89 42.25 -36.77
C VAL A 4 -38.56 42.57 -37.45
N ARG A 5 -38.71 43.09 -38.67
CA ARG A 5 -37.64 43.70 -39.45
C ARG A 5 -37.11 44.94 -38.72
N PRO A 6 -35.78 45.11 -38.61
CA PRO A 6 -35.21 46.36 -38.11
C PRO A 6 -35.69 47.58 -38.93
N PRO A 7 -35.91 48.75 -38.32
CA PRO A 7 -36.26 49.96 -39.05
C PRO A 7 -35.20 50.27 -40.13
N GLY A 8 -35.64 50.48 -41.37
CA GLY A 8 -34.74 50.76 -42.51
C GLY A 8 -34.18 49.53 -43.23
N ALA A 9 -34.43 48.31 -42.75
CA ALA A 9 -34.00 47.09 -43.44
C ALA A 9 -35.05 46.58 -44.45
N SER A 10 -34.61 45.76 -45.41
CA SER A 10 -35.45 44.96 -46.31
C SER A 10 -34.97 43.51 -46.31
N PHE A 11 -35.89 42.54 -46.37
CA PHE A 11 -35.52 41.14 -46.57
C PHE A 11 -35.21 40.89 -48.05
N ALA A 12 -34.03 40.34 -48.35
CA ALA A 12 -33.69 39.91 -49.69
C ALA A 12 -34.61 38.75 -50.12
N PRO A 13 -35.08 38.71 -51.38
CA PRO A 13 -35.89 37.61 -51.88
C PRO A 13 -35.08 36.31 -51.87
N LEU A 14 -35.75 35.20 -51.56
CA LEU A 14 -35.13 33.88 -51.64
C LEU A 14 -34.80 33.52 -53.09
N PRO A 15 -33.63 32.92 -53.36
CA PRO A 15 -33.36 32.39 -54.70
C PRO A 15 -34.45 31.41 -55.14
N PRO A 16 -34.81 31.40 -56.44
CA PRO A 16 -35.79 30.44 -56.95
C PRO A 16 -35.28 28.99 -56.77
N GLY A 17 -36.18 28.08 -56.41
CA GLY A 17 -35.87 26.64 -56.28
C GLY A 17 -35.32 26.18 -54.92
N VAL A 18 -34.92 27.08 -54.01
CA VAL A 18 -34.35 26.69 -52.69
C VAL A 18 -35.36 26.68 -51.55
N SER A 19 -36.57 27.21 -51.75
CA SER A 19 -37.59 27.38 -50.70
C SER A 19 -37.96 26.07 -49.99
N HIS A 20 -37.94 24.94 -50.71
CA HIS A 20 -38.17 23.62 -50.12
C HIS A 20 -37.02 23.18 -49.20
N ALA A 21 -35.77 23.35 -49.62
CA ALA A 21 -34.59 22.96 -48.85
C ALA A 21 -34.43 23.80 -47.57
N LEU A 22 -34.85 25.07 -47.61
CA LEU A 22 -34.77 26.01 -46.48
C LEU A 22 -35.91 25.85 -45.46
N LYS A 23 -36.82 24.89 -45.64
CA LYS A 23 -37.82 24.57 -44.61
C LYS A 23 -37.13 24.11 -43.32
N PRO A 24 -37.60 24.53 -42.13
CA PRO A 24 -36.99 24.17 -40.84
C PRO A 24 -36.71 22.68 -40.66
N ALA A 25 -37.66 21.80 -41.01
CA ALA A 25 -37.49 20.34 -40.90
C ALA A 25 -36.35 19.79 -41.79
N ASN A 26 -36.16 20.36 -42.97
CA ASN A 26 -35.09 19.96 -43.88
C ASN A 26 -33.73 20.47 -43.38
N LEU A 27 -33.68 21.70 -42.87
CA LEU A 27 -32.48 22.26 -42.24
C LEU A 27 -32.08 21.46 -40.99
N GLU A 28 -33.05 21.10 -40.14
CA GLU A 28 -32.82 20.27 -38.96
C GLU A 28 -32.24 18.91 -39.34
N ARG A 29 -32.84 18.22 -40.32
CA ARG A 29 -32.36 16.93 -40.81
C ARG A 29 -30.92 17.01 -41.33
N THR A 30 -30.64 17.98 -42.21
CA THR A 30 -29.29 18.15 -42.78
C THR A 30 -28.27 18.50 -41.70
N TYR A 31 -28.63 19.36 -40.74
CA TYR A 31 -27.74 19.73 -39.66
C TYR A 31 -27.48 18.57 -38.69
N ARG A 32 -28.50 17.76 -38.39
CA ARG A 32 -28.35 16.52 -37.61
C ARG A 32 -27.40 15.54 -38.27
N ASP A 33 -27.52 15.39 -39.59
CA ASP A 33 -26.64 14.52 -40.38
C ASP A 33 -25.19 15.03 -40.38
N PHE A 34 -25.01 16.35 -40.48
CA PHE A 34 -23.71 16.99 -40.34
C PHE A 34 -23.09 16.75 -38.96
N LEU A 35 -23.84 17.02 -37.88
CA LEU A 35 -23.38 16.83 -36.51
C LEU A 35 -23.00 15.38 -36.23
N ALA A 36 -23.80 14.41 -36.69
CA ALA A 36 -23.49 12.99 -36.54
C ALA A 36 -22.21 12.56 -37.28
N ARG A 37 -21.83 13.27 -38.34
CA ARG A 37 -20.63 12.98 -39.13
C ARG A 37 -19.38 13.66 -38.61
N VAL A 38 -19.49 14.91 -38.17
CA VAL A 38 -18.36 15.77 -37.84
C VAL A 38 -18.06 15.77 -36.35
N TYR A 39 -19.08 15.72 -35.50
CA TYR A 39 -18.90 15.84 -34.07
C TYR A 39 -18.42 14.52 -33.47
N THR A 40 -17.37 14.59 -32.66
CA THR A 40 -16.86 13.46 -31.87
C THR A 40 -16.66 13.94 -30.44
N VAL A 41 -16.99 13.07 -29.48
CA VAL A 41 -16.64 13.29 -28.07
C VAL A 41 -15.40 12.48 -27.79
N GLN A 42 -14.31 13.18 -27.47
CA GLN A 42 -13.09 12.57 -26.97
C GLN A 42 -13.21 12.37 -25.47
N LEU A 43 -12.90 11.16 -25.02
CA LEU A 43 -12.86 10.77 -23.62
C LEU A 43 -11.55 10.04 -23.34
N TRP A 44 -11.13 10.03 -22.09
CA TRP A 44 -9.97 9.31 -21.62
C TRP A 44 -10.40 8.11 -20.79
N ARG A 45 -9.70 6.99 -20.90
CA ARG A 45 -9.95 5.80 -20.09
C ARG A 45 -8.70 5.40 -19.33
N SER A 46 -8.87 5.22 -18.02
CA SER A 46 -7.91 4.52 -17.17
C SER A 46 -8.21 3.02 -17.21
N GLN A 47 -7.19 2.23 -17.51
CA GLN A 47 -7.26 0.77 -17.45
C GLN A 47 -7.05 0.26 -16.02
N ILE A 48 -6.21 0.95 -15.25
CA ILE A 48 -5.92 0.61 -13.84
C ILE A 48 -7.18 0.76 -13.00
N PHE A 49 -7.83 1.93 -13.08
CA PHE A 49 -9.00 2.26 -12.28
C PHE A 49 -10.32 1.88 -12.96
N LYS A 50 -10.28 1.46 -14.24
CA LYS A 50 -11.44 1.07 -15.06
C LYS A 50 -12.53 2.13 -15.11
N VAL A 51 -12.12 3.40 -15.13
CA VAL A 51 -13.02 4.57 -15.24
C VAL A 51 -12.76 5.36 -16.50
N VAL A 52 -13.77 6.10 -16.93
CA VAL A 52 -13.73 6.98 -18.11
C VAL A 52 -13.85 8.44 -17.64
N SER A 53 -13.27 9.35 -18.40
CA SER A 53 -13.41 10.79 -18.19
C SER A 53 -14.83 11.26 -18.44
N GLN A 54 -15.16 12.44 -17.92
CA GLN A 54 -16.40 13.13 -18.27
C GLN A 54 -16.26 13.79 -19.66
N PRO A 55 -17.37 14.02 -20.38
CA PRO A 55 -17.34 14.78 -21.62
C PRO A 55 -16.76 16.19 -21.41
N GLY A 56 -15.70 16.52 -22.17
CA GLY A 56 -15.01 17.81 -22.06
C GLY A 56 -14.01 17.92 -20.89
N GLU A 57 -13.84 16.87 -20.09
CA GLU A 57 -12.79 16.80 -19.06
C GLU A 57 -11.41 16.75 -19.74
N SER A 58 -10.50 17.63 -19.35
CA SER A 58 -9.13 17.61 -19.85
C SER A 58 -8.37 16.40 -19.30
N ASP A 59 -7.32 15.95 -20.01
CA ASP A 59 -6.43 14.87 -19.51
C ASP A 59 -5.90 15.20 -18.11
N ARG A 60 -5.54 16.47 -17.87
CA ARG A 60 -5.05 16.96 -16.58
C ARG A 60 -6.09 16.80 -15.47
N ASP A 61 -7.31 17.26 -15.70
CA ASP A 61 -8.37 17.19 -14.68
C ASP A 61 -8.75 15.74 -14.38
N PHE A 62 -8.79 14.90 -15.42
CA PHE A 62 -9.01 13.47 -15.24
C PHE A 62 -7.90 12.82 -14.42
N ARG A 63 -6.63 13.14 -14.68
CA ARG A 63 -5.49 12.66 -13.88
C ARG A 63 -5.56 13.10 -12.42
N ILE A 64 -6.01 14.32 -12.14
CA ILE A 64 -6.22 14.79 -10.75
C ILE A 64 -7.27 13.93 -10.04
N ARG A 65 -8.38 13.64 -10.72
CA ARG A 65 -9.43 12.76 -10.20
C ARG A 65 -8.92 11.33 -9.97
N LEU A 66 -8.14 10.78 -10.91
CA LEU A 66 -7.49 9.48 -10.75
C LEU A 66 -6.48 9.47 -9.59
N ALA A 67 -5.76 10.57 -9.34
CA ALA A 67 -4.84 10.68 -8.22
C ALA A 67 -5.53 10.59 -6.86
N GLN A 68 -6.75 11.14 -6.75
CA GLN A 68 -7.57 10.94 -5.55
C GLN A 68 -7.98 9.47 -5.41
N MET A 69 -8.51 8.86 -6.47
CA MET A 69 -8.90 7.44 -6.47
C MET A 69 -7.71 6.51 -6.15
N SER A 70 -6.51 6.84 -6.63
CA SER A 70 -5.27 6.14 -6.32
C SER A 70 -4.97 6.15 -4.82
N ARG A 71 -5.12 7.29 -4.15
CA ARG A 71 -4.90 7.39 -2.70
C ARG A 71 -5.89 6.53 -1.93
N GLU A 72 -7.17 6.69 -2.22
CA GLU A 72 -8.24 5.91 -1.58
C GLU A 72 -8.04 4.40 -1.78
N ARG A 73 -7.64 3.98 -3.00
CA ARG A 73 -7.34 2.58 -3.30
C ARG A 73 -6.10 2.09 -2.59
N ARG A 74 -5.02 2.88 -2.55
CA ARG A 74 -3.79 2.53 -1.82
C ARG A 74 -4.06 2.34 -0.34
N ASP A 75 -4.79 3.26 0.29
CA ASP A 75 -5.12 3.15 1.71
C ASP A 75 -5.95 1.88 1.98
N PHE A 76 -6.94 1.61 1.15
CA PHE A 76 -7.76 0.41 1.26
C PHE A 76 -6.96 -0.90 1.10
N GLU A 77 -6.08 -0.98 0.10
CA GLU A 77 -5.27 -2.19 -0.11
C GLU A 77 -4.18 -2.34 0.97
N LEU A 78 -3.61 -1.23 1.47
CA LEU A 78 -2.67 -1.25 2.60
C LEU A 78 -3.34 -1.70 3.90
N ASP A 79 -4.57 -1.26 4.17
CA ASP A 79 -5.31 -1.72 5.35
C ASP A 79 -5.69 -3.19 5.26
N LYS A 80 -6.07 -3.68 4.07
CA LYS A 80 -6.24 -5.12 3.84
C LYS A 80 -4.95 -5.90 4.07
N LEU A 81 -3.82 -5.36 3.60
CA LEU A 81 -2.51 -5.96 3.82
C LEU A 81 -2.20 -6.04 5.33
N ARG A 82 -2.38 -4.94 6.06
CA ARG A 82 -2.23 -4.89 7.53
C ARG A 82 -3.10 -5.94 8.21
N GLN A 83 -4.38 -6.02 7.88
CA GLN A 83 -5.30 -7.01 8.46
C GLN A 83 -4.88 -8.47 8.17
N ARG A 84 -4.41 -8.75 6.95
CA ARG A 84 -3.94 -10.09 6.54
C ARG A 84 -2.74 -10.56 7.36
N TYR A 85 -1.85 -9.65 7.72
CA TYR A 85 -0.60 -9.97 8.42
C TYR A 85 -0.66 -9.74 9.94
N ALA A 86 -1.67 -9.04 10.46
CA ALA A 86 -1.84 -8.75 11.87
C ALA A 86 -1.72 -10.00 12.76
N SER A 87 -2.47 -11.06 12.45
CA SER A 87 -2.46 -12.30 13.24
C SER A 87 -1.10 -13.00 13.26
N LYS A 88 -0.33 -12.91 12.16
CA LYS A 88 1.02 -13.48 12.06
C LYS A 88 2.01 -12.69 12.92
N PHE A 89 1.94 -11.35 12.86
CA PHE A 89 2.74 -10.48 13.72
C PHE A 89 2.40 -10.67 15.19
N ASP A 90 1.12 -10.76 15.56
CA ASP A 90 0.70 -11.00 16.94
C ASP A 90 1.21 -12.33 17.47
N THR A 91 1.28 -13.35 16.62
CA THR A 91 1.83 -14.66 16.99
C THR A 91 3.33 -14.56 17.22
N LEU A 92 4.08 -13.95 16.30
CA LEU A 92 5.54 -13.78 16.43
C LEU A 92 5.92 -12.86 17.60
N ASN A 93 5.17 -11.78 17.83
CA ASN A 93 5.38 -10.86 18.96
C ASN A 93 5.16 -11.58 20.30
N ARG A 94 4.12 -12.41 20.42
CA ARG A 94 3.90 -13.23 21.62
C ARG A 94 5.03 -14.24 21.83
N GLN A 95 5.49 -14.88 20.77
CA GLN A 95 6.63 -15.80 20.81
C GLN A 95 7.94 -15.09 21.22
N GLU A 96 8.18 -13.89 20.69
CA GLU A 96 9.35 -13.06 21.01
C GLU A 96 9.33 -12.65 22.47
N ALA A 97 8.20 -12.14 22.97
CA ALA A 97 8.02 -11.77 24.37
C ALA A 97 8.25 -12.98 25.30
N SER A 98 7.72 -14.15 24.94
CA SER A 98 7.89 -15.38 25.70
C SER A 98 9.34 -15.86 25.71
N ALA A 99 10.03 -15.82 24.57
CA ALA A 99 11.44 -16.19 24.46
C ALA A 99 12.32 -15.22 25.25
N ARG A 100 12.01 -13.92 25.24
CA ARG A 100 12.75 -12.91 26.00
C ARG A 100 12.60 -13.10 27.51
N MET A 101 11.38 -13.33 27.99
CA MET A 101 11.13 -13.68 29.38
C MET A 101 11.86 -14.95 29.83
N GLU A 102 12.02 -15.94 28.94
CA GLU A 102 12.81 -17.14 29.23
C GLU A 102 14.29 -16.81 29.42
N VAL A 103 14.88 -16.05 28.50
CA VAL A 103 16.27 -15.59 28.58
C VAL A 103 16.50 -14.83 29.88
N ASP A 104 15.64 -13.86 30.20
CA ASP A 104 15.77 -13.04 31.40
C ASP A 104 15.69 -13.89 32.68
N ARG A 105 14.79 -14.86 32.73
CA ARG A 105 14.66 -15.78 33.89
C ARG A 105 15.90 -16.63 34.09
N GLN A 106 16.44 -17.21 33.01
CA GLN A 106 17.65 -18.04 33.08
C GLN A 106 18.89 -17.20 33.47
N GLN A 107 18.98 -15.95 32.98
CA GLN A 107 20.02 -15.01 33.38
C GLN A 107 19.93 -14.62 34.86
N GLN A 108 18.72 -14.36 35.37
CA GLN A 108 18.50 -14.06 36.79
C GLN A 108 18.87 -15.24 37.69
N GLN A 109 18.49 -16.47 37.33
CA GLN A 109 18.86 -17.68 38.10
C GLN A 109 20.38 -17.86 38.18
N LEU A 110 21.11 -17.63 37.09
CA LEU A 110 22.58 -17.62 37.10
C LEU A 110 23.18 -16.46 37.91
N GLY A 111 22.53 -15.30 37.93
CA GLY A 111 22.93 -14.14 38.75
C GLY A 111 22.79 -14.39 40.25
N GLU A 112 21.65 -14.96 40.68
CA GLU A 112 21.37 -15.30 42.08
C GLU A 112 22.25 -16.47 42.57
N GLN A 113 22.54 -17.46 41.71
CA GLN A 113 23.45 -18.56 42.06
C GLN A 113 24.92 -18.14 42.15
N LYS A 114 25.34 -17.09 41.42
CA LYS A 114 26.65 -16.46 41.62
C LYS A 114 26.74 -15.77 42.99
N MET A 115 25.62 -15.31 43.56
CA MET A 115 25.58 -14.70 44.88
C MET A 115 25.75 -15.71 46.04
N HIS A 116 25.42 -16.98 45.81
CA HIS A 116 25.71 -18.08 46.76
C HIS A 116 27.08 -18.77 46.54
N THR A 117 27.84 -18.36 45.53
CA THR A 117 29.20 -18.89 45.23
C THR A 117 30.27 -17.81 45.42
N ALA A 118 30.05 -16.90 46.37
CA ALA A 118 31.05 -15.93 46.81
C ALA A 118 31.32 -16.15 48.29
N ILE A 119 32.26 -17.05 48.60
CA ILE A 119 33.23 -16.93 49.69
C ILE A 119 34.31 -18.02 49.47
N SER A 120 35.56 -17.57 49.54
CA SER A 120 36.81 -18.33 49.70
C SER A 120 37.47 -18.97 48.47
N VAL A 121 38.14 -18.14 47.67
CA VAL A 121 39.55 -18.39 47.29
C VAL A 121 40.28 -17.05 47.30
N GLY A 122 41.02 -16.76 48.37
CA GLY A 122 41.75 -15.49 48.47
C GLY A 122 42.40 -15.17 49.81
N ALA A 123 43.14 -16.11 50.42
CA ALA A 123 44.29 -15.83 51.29
C ALA A 123 45.00 -17.15 51.59
N GLY A 124 46.24 -17.31 51.12
CA GLY A 124 47.02 -18.51 51.41
C GLY A 124 48.09 -18.85 50.38
N LEU A 125 48.70 -17.85 49.74
CA LEU A 125 50.08 -18.02 49.28
C LEU A 125 50.97 -17.81 50.50
N LEU A 126 51.67 -18.89 50.88
CA LEU A 126 52.89 -18.99 51.72
C LEU A 126 52.74 -20.06 52.82
N GLY A 127 53.45 -21.18 52.66
CA GLY A 127 53.70 -22.10 53.76
C GLY A 127 54.05 -23.53 53.37
N ALA A 128 55.32 -23.88 53.54
CA ALA A 128 55.86 -25.23 53.76
C ALA A 128 56.13 -26.14 52.54
N LEU A 129 57.34 -25.98 52.02
CA LEU A 129 58.29 -27.10 51.90
C LEU A 129 58.44 -27.80 53.27
N LEU A 130 58.73 -29.12 53.26
CA LEU A 130 59.05 -30.05 54.36
C LEU A 130 57.90 -31.00 54.77
N GLY A 131 58.18 -32.30 54.66
CA GLY A 131 57.22 -33.38 54.88
C GLY A 131 56.92 -33.70 56.35
N GLY A 132 56.11 -34.74 56.54
CA GLY A 132 55.90 -35.36 57.85
C GLY A 132 54.49 -35.92 58.07
N SER A 133 54.41 -37.25 58.00
CA SER A 133 53.55 -38.16 58.77
C SER A 133 52.01 -38.17 58.67
N ARG A 134 51.57 -39.44 58.68
CA ARG A 134 50.23 -40.04 58.64
C ARG A 134 49.35 -39.72 59.88
N ILE A 135 48.10 -40.18 59.74
CA ILE A 135 47.05 -40.48 60.75
C ILE A 135 46.10 -39.28 60.99
N GLY A 136 44.78 -39.36 60.81
CA GLY A 136 43.88 -40.47 60.53
C GLY A 136 42.43 -39.97 60.42
N THR A 137 41.51 -40.93 60.28
CA THR A 137 40.04 -40.83 60.38
C THR A 137 39.28 -40.59 59.07
N ILE A 138 38.61 -41.67 58.68
CA ILE A 138 37.59 -41.83 57.63
C ILE A 138 36.39 -40.90 57.90
N GLY A 139 35.93 -40.22 56.85
CA GLY A 139 34.57 -39.68 56.80
C GLY A 139 34.44 -38.41 55.96
N ARG A 140 33.73 -38.50 54.82
CA ARG A 140 33.26 -37.41 53.94
C ARG A 140 34.24 -36.87 52.90
N ALA A 141 34.59 -37.73 51.95
CA ALA A 141 34.70 -37.29 50.57
C ALA A 141 33.30 -37.21 49.94
N THR A 142 33.14 -36.38 48.90
CA THR A 142 32.02 -36.25 47.94
C THR A 142 31.09 -35.03 48.03
N THR A 143 31.59 -33.78 48.01
CA THR A 143 30.72 -32.63 47.62
C THR A 143 31.42 -31.46 46.89
N VAL A 144 32.44 -31.69 46.05
CA VAL A 144 33.05 -30.57 45.28
C VAL A 144 33.06 -30.77 43.75
N ALA A 145 32.68 -31.94 43.22
CA ALA A 145 32.63 -32.17 41.76
C ALA A 145 31.26 -31.87 41.09
N ARG A 146 30.20 -31.54 41.83
CA ARG A 146 28.85 -31.30 41.26
C ARG A 146 28.58 -29.84 40.87
N GLY A 147 29.37 -28.88 41.34
CA GLY A 147 29.18 -27.45 41.04
C GLY A 147 29.54 -27.08 39.59
N ALA A 148 30.64 -27.63 39.06
CA ALA A 148 31.11 -27.33 37.72
C ALA A 148 30.20 -27.88 36.60
N THR A 149 29.57 -29.04 36.80
CA THR A 149 28.62 -29.63 35.84
C THR A 149 27.29 -28.89 35.80
N ARG A 150 26.87 -28.27 36.90
CA ARG A 150 25.61 -27.51 36.97
C ARG A 150 25.73 -26.14 36.29
N VAL A 151 26.81 -25.41 36.57
CA VAL A 151 27.09 -24.11 35.92
C VAL A 151 27.25 -24.24 34.40
N SER A 152 27.83 -25.35 33.93
CA SER A 152 27.95 -25.64 32.49
C SER A 152 26.57 -25.88 31.84
N ARG A 153 25.66 -26.60 32.51
CA ARG A 153 24.29 -26.84 32.03
C ARG A 153 23.46 -25.55 31.98
N GLU A 154 23.49 -24.75 33.04
CA GLU A 154 22.75 -23.47 33.11
C GLU A 154 23.22 -22.47 32.03
N LYS A 155 24.52 -22.44 31.71
CA LYS A 155 25.04 -21.66 30.57
C LYS A 155 24.50 -22.17 29.23
N GLN A 156 24.48 -23.48 29.03
CA GLN A 156 23.92 -24.11 27.83
C GLN A 156 22.40 -23.84 27.70
N ASP A 157 21.68 -23.67 28.81
CA ASP A 157 20.25 -23.36 28.83
C ASP A 157 20.00 -21.91 28.37
N ILE A 158 20.82 -20.94 28.80
CA ILE A 158 20.81 -19.56 28.29
C ILE A 158 21.10 -19.53 26.79
N ASP A 159 22.11 -20.26 26.33
CA ASP A 159 22.49 -20.28 24.91
C ASP A 159 21.33 -20.81 24.05
N ARG A 160 20.63 -21.87 24.49
CA ARG A 160 19.43 -22.38 23.80
C ARG A 160 18.28 -21.37 23.80
N ALA A 161 18.05 -20.66 24.91
CA ALA A 161 17.02 -19.63 25.00
C ALA A 161 17.33 -18.44 24.05
N ASN A 162 18.59 -18.03 23.95
CA ASN A 162 19.04 -16.99 23.03
C ASN A 162 18.87 -17.40 21.56
N VAL A 163 19.22 -18.64 21.20
CA VAL A 163 19.00 -19.15 19.83
C VAL A 163 17.52 -19.10 19.46
N LYS A 164 16.63 -19.49 20.38
CA LYS A 164 15.17 -19.40 20.15
C LYS A 164 14.69 -17.96 19.97
N LEU A 165 15.21 -17.01 20.77
CA LEU A 165 14.89 -15.60 20.61
C LEU A 165 15.35 -15.07 19.24
N GLN A 166 16.58 -15.39 18.84
CA GLN A 166 17.13 -15.01 17.54
C GLN A 166 16.31 -15.61 16.38
N GLU A 167 15.88 -16.86 16.48
CA GLU A 167 15.05 -17.51 15.46
C GLU A 167 13.71 -16.78 15.27
N VAL A 168 13.03 -16.42 16.37
CA VAL A 168 11.77 -15.67 16.30
C VAL A 168 11.99 -14.27 15.71
N GLN A 169 13.08 -13.60 16.08
CA GLN A 169 13.44 -12.29 15.54
C GLN A 169 13.75 -12.35 14.04
N GLN A 170 14.47 -13.37 13.59
CA GLN A 170 14.72 -13.59 12.16
C GLN A 170 13.43 -13.84 11.39
N ARG A 171 12.51 -14.67 11.92
CA ARG A 171 11.20 -14.91 11.31
C ARG A 171 10.38 -13.64 11.21
N LYS A 172 10.41 -12.79 12.23
CA LYS A 172 9.74 -11.49 12.23
C LYS A 172 10.35 -10.55 11.18
N ALA A 173 11.67 -10.44 11.11
CA ALA A 173 12.34 -9.62 10.09
C ALA A 173 12.03 -10.07 8.65
N LEU A 174 11.99 -11.38 8.41
CA LEU A 174 11.58 -11.94 7.12
C LEU A 174 10.13 -11.58 6.77
N LEU A 175 9.22 -11.63 7.76
CA LEU A 175 7.83 -11.24 7.56
C LEU A 175 7.68 -9.74 7.28
N GLU A 176 8.43 -8.89 7.97
CA GLU A 176 8.46 -7.44 7.74
C GLU A 176 8.93 -7.12 6.32
N GLU A 177 9.98 -7.79 5.85
CA GLU A 177 10.49 -7.61 4.49
C GLU A 177 9.48 -8.08 3.44
N GLN A 178 8.80 -9.22 3.66
CA GLN A 178 7.73 -9.68 2.79
C GLN A 178 6.58 -8.67 2.67
N VAL A 179 6.14 -8.13 3.81
CA VAL A 179 5.06 -7.13 3.83
C VAL A 179 5.49 -5.84 3.15
N ARG A 180 6.74 -5.40 3.34
CA ARG A 180 7.29 -4.23 2.66
C ARG A 180 7.30 -4.42 1.13
N GLN A 181 7.80 -5.55 0.65
CA GLN A 181 7.82 -5.86 -0.78
C GLN A 181 6.41 -5.95 -1.37
N GLU A 182 5.45 -6.52 -0.65
CA GLU A 182 4.05 -6.58 -1.09
C GLU A 182 3.42 -5.18 -1.13
N ALA A 183 3.69 -4.33 -0.13
CA ALA A 183 3.24 -2.94 -0.08
C ALA A 183 3.83 -2.10 -1.23
N ASP A 184 5.12 -2.21 -1.50
CA ASP A 184 5.80 -1.47 -2.57
C ASP A 184 5.24 -1.84 -3.94
N ARG A 185 4.96 -3.14 -4.18
CA ARG A 185 4.31 -3.63 -5.40
C ARG A 185 2.90 -3.07 -5.57
N LEU A 186 2.12 -2.99 -4.49
CA LEU A 186 0.78 -2.41 -4.51
C LEU A 186 0.82 -0.92 -4.87
N VAL A 187 1.76 -0.17 -4.28
CA VAL A 187 1.91 1.27 -4.55
C VAL A 187 2.36 1.53 -5.98
N ALA A 188 3.34 0.77 -6.49
CA ALA A 188 3.85 0.92 -7.84
C ALA A 188 2.79 0.68 -8.92
N GLY A 189 1.83 -0.22 -8.68
CA GLY A 189 0.76 -0.53 -9.63
C GLY A 189 -0.38 0.50 -9.68
N LEU A 190 -0.39 1.50 -8.79
CA LEU A 190 -1.50 2.44 -8.61
C LEU A 190 -1.13 3.90 -8.91
N ASP A 191 -0.02 4.18 -9.61
CA ASP A 191 0.38 5.54 -9.97
C ASP A 191 -0.36 6.04 -11.23
N PRO A 192 -1.27 7.03 -11.12
CA PRO A 192 -2.00 7.57 -12.26
C PRO A 192 -1.18 8.53 -13.13
N GLN A 193 0.01 8.97 -12.70
CA GLN A 193 0.90 9.79 -13.54
C GLN A 193 1.69 8.93 -14.52
N LEU A 194 2.02 7.70 -14.13
CA LEU A 194 2.71 6.73 -14.98
C LEU A 194 1.74 6.00 -15.93
N GLU A 195 0.44 6.07 -15.68
CA GLU A 195 -0.57 5.45 -16.53
C GLU A 195 -0.68 6.15 -17.90
N MET A 196 -0.57 5.35 -18.97
CA MET A 196 -0.98 5.76 -20.32
C MET A 196 -2.50 5.67 -20.43
N LEU A 197 -3.15 6.84 -20.44
CA LEU A 197 -4.58 6.93 -20.64
C LEU A 197 -4.94 6.64 -22.09
N GLN A 198 -5.97 5.81 -22.28
CA GLN A 198 -6.47 5.48 -23.61
C GLN A 198 -7.48 6.54 -24.07
N GLU A 199 -7.24 7.12 -25.24
CA GLU A 199 -8.23 7.98 -25.89
C GLU A 199 -9.36 7.13 -26.49
N ILE A 200 -10.59 7.52 -26.21
CA ILE A 200 -11.82 6.94 -26.74
C ILE A 200 -12.57 8.04 -27.49
N GLN A 201 -12.94 7.74 -28.74
CA GLN A 201 -13.76 8.65 -29.54
C GLN A 201 -15.16 8.07 -29.71
N ILE A 202 -16.15 8.82 -29.24
CA ILE A 202 -17.56 8.45 -29.37
C ILE A 202 -18.21 9.38 -30.39
N ARG A 203 -18.82 8.78 -31.42
CA ARG A 203 -19.64 9.52 -32.38
C ARG A 203 -21.10 9.48 -31.93
N PRO A 204 -21.80 10.63 -31.89
CA PRO A 204 -23.20 10.64 -31.52
C PRO A 204 -24.02 9.94 -32.61
N LYS A 205 -25.00 9.12 -32.21
CA LYS A 205 -25.99 8.62 -33.16
C LYS A 205 -26.96 9.75 -33.49
N LYS A 206 -27.60 9.68 -34.66
CA LYS A 206 -28.62 10.67 -35.06
C LYS A 206 -29.79 10.77 -34.06
N THR A 207 -30.08 9.67 -33.36
CA THR A 207 -31.09 9.57 -32.29
C THR A 207 -30.73 10.35 -31.04
N ASP A 208 -29.43 10.57 -30.80
CA ASP A 208 -28.90 11.15 -29.56
C ASP A 208 -28.67 12.67 -29.71
N ILE A 209 -29.03 13.24 -30.86
CA ILE A 209 -28.87 14.66 -31.17
C ILE A 209 -30.21 15.35 -30.96
N LEU A 210 -30.23 16.38 -30.12
CA LEU A 210 -31.41 17.24 -29.94
C LEU A 210 -31.14 18.61 -30.56
N ILE A 211 -31.85 18.94 -31.63
CA ILE A 211 -31.79 20.28 -32.24
C ILE A 211 -32.93 21.10 -31.63
N ARG A 212 -32.58 22.19 -30.95
CA ARG A 212 -33.55 23.06 -30.27
C ARG A 212 -34.28 24.02 -31.23
N GLY A 213 -33.71 24.27 -32.40
CA GLY A 213 -34.31 25.11 -33.43
C GLY A 213 -33.46 25.15 -34.68
N ALA A 214 -34.12 25.24 -35.83
CA ALA A 214 -33.51 25.44 -37.13
C ALA A 214 -34.37 26.44 -37.92
N GLY A 215 -33.74 27.34 -38.65
CA GLY A 215 -34.45 28.34 -39.43
C GLY A 215 -33.53 29.22 -40.24
N LEU A 216 -34.15 30.03 -41.11
CA LEU A 216 -33.47 31.01 -41.94
C LEU A 216 -33.30 32.34 -41.19
N LEU A 217 -32.11 32.93 -41.27
CA LEU A 217 -31.81 34.26 -40.74
C LEU A 217 -31.35 35.15 -41.89
N TRP A 218 -31.86 36.38 -41.95
CA TRP A 218 -31.25 37.44 -42.75
C TRP A 218 -30.25 38.18 -41.88
N VAL A 219 -29.02 38.28 -42.36
CA VAL A 219 -27.94 39.03 -41.71
C VAL A 219 -27.83 40.37 -42.43
N ALA A 220 -27.76 41.47 -41.68
CA ALA A 220 -27.45 42.77 -42.25
C ALA A 220 -25.96 42.78 -42.62
N GLU A 221 -25.64 43.24 -43.83
CA GLU A 221 -24.27 43.62 -44.19
C GLU A 221 -23.89 44.94 -43.51
#